data_AF-A0A933SAH2-F1
#
_entry.id   AF-A0A933SAH2-F1
#
_cell.length_a   1.000
_cell.length_b   1.000
_cell.length_c   1.000
_cell.angle_alpha   90.00
_cell.angle_beta   90.00
_cell.angle_gamma   90.00
#
_symmetry.space_group_name_H-M   'P 1'
#
loop_
_entity.id
_entity.type
_entity.pdbx_description
1 polymer ?
#
loop_
_entity_poly.entity_id
_entity_poly.type
_entity_poly.pdbx_seq_one_letter_code
_entity_poly.pdbx_strand_id
1 'polypeptide(L)'
;MAKYDPLYDHLVSLRRSGRAEWTVPFERIEGILHSPLPKSARRHRAWWGNEEGGSHVHARAWMEAGWHVTFVRMEEQTVTFSREH
;
A
#
# COMPACT_ATOMS: atom_id res chain seq x y z
N MET A 1 10.32 -12.42 -6.97
CA MET A 1 9.00 -12.68 -6.35
C MET A 1 8.98 -11.91 -5.04
N ALA A 2 8.64 -10.62 -5.11
CA ALA A 2 8.58 -9.82 -3.92
C ALA A 2 7.24 -10.12 -3.22
N LYS A 3 7.28 -10.18 -1.89
CA LYS A 3 6.11 -10.45 -1.02
C LYS A 3 4.91 -9.53 -1.29
N TYR A 4 5.12 -8.42 -2.01
CA TYR A 4 4.13 -7.38 -2.29
C TYR A 4 3.72 -7.28 -3.77
N ASP A 5 4.15 -8.22 -4.64
CA ASP A 5 3.78 -8.26 -6.06
C ASP A 5 2.23 -8.26 -6.27
N PRO A 6 1.42 -9.02 -5.50
CA PRO A 6 -0.04 -8.99 -5.66
C PRO A 6 -0.66 -7.62 -5.38
N LEU A 7 -0.08 -6.86 -4.45
CA LEU A 7 -0.54 -5.51 -4.14
C LEU A 7 -0.18 -4.55 -5.28
N TYR A 8 1.02 -4.67 -5.84
CA TYR A 8 1.42 -3.93 -7.04
C TYR A 8 0.45 -4.16 -8.20
N ASP A 9 0.17 -5.42 -8.54
CA ASP A 9 -0.74 -5.76 -9.65
C ASP A 9 -2.14 -5.20 -9.42
N HIS A 10 -2.62 -5.27 -8.18
CA HIS A 10 -3.91 -4.72 -7.81
C HIS A 10 -3.97 -3.20 -8.00
N LEU A 11 -2.94 -2.48 -7.54
CA LEU A 11 -2.81 -1.04 -7.70
C LEU A 11 -2.69 -0.64 -9.17
N VAL A 12 -1.96 -1.40 -9.99
CA VAL A 12 -1.90 -1.19 -11.44
C VAL A 12 -3.26 -1.44 -12.09
N SER A 13 -4.02 -2.43 -11.66
CA SER A 13 -5.39 -2.64 -12.17
C SER A 13 -6.31 -1.47 -11.82
N LEU A 14 -6.26 -0.97 -10.58
CA LEU A 14 -7.00 0.23 -10.17
C LEU A 14 -6.55 1.47 -10.95
N ARG A 15 -5.28 1.51 -11.36
CA ARG A 15 -4.78 2.55 -12.27
C ARG A 15 -5.50 2.55 -13.60
N ARG A 16 -5.53 1.37 -14.21
CA ARG A 16 -6.12 1.17 -15.52
C ARG A 16 -7.63 1.41 -15.53
N SER A 17 -8.29 1.27 -14.38
CA SER A 17 -9.71 1.60 -14.22
C SER A 17 -9.99 3.09 -14.03
N GLY A 18 -8.98 3.97 -14.04
CA GLY A 18 -9.14 5.42 -13.88
C GLY A 18 -9.33 5.90 -12.44
N ARG A 19 -9.08 5.05 -11.44
CA ARG A 19 -9.29 5.40 -10.03
C ARG A 19 -8.14 6.24 -9.50
N ALA A 20 -8.40 7.46 -9.02
CA ALA A 20 -7.37 8.38 -8.50
C ALA A 20 -7.02 8.13 -7.02
N GLU A 21 -8.00 7.70 -6.22
CA GLU A 21 -7.84 7.44 -4.79
C GLU A 21 -8.43 6.08 -4.40
N TRP A 22 -7.74 5.38 -3.51
CA TRP A 22 -8.17 4.10 -2.99
C TRP A 22 -7.87 3.97 -1.49
N THR A 23 -8.95 4.09 -0.70
CA THR A 23 -8.94 3.83 0.75
C THR A 23 -9.30 2.38 1.02
N VAL A 24 -8.53 1.72 1.88
CA VAL A 24 -8.67 0.30 2.16
C VAL A 24 -8.24 -0.03 3.60
N PRO A 25 -8.92 -0.97 4.28
CA PRO A 25 -8.44 -1.51 5.54
C PRO A 25 -7.24 -2.47 5.36
N PHE A 26 -6.40 -2.57 6.38
CA PHE A 26 -5.22 -3.44 6.40
C PHE A 26 -5.59 -4.90 6.11
N GLU A 27 -6.71 -5.37 6.63
CA GLU A 27 -7.20 -6.74 6.42
C GLU A 27 -7.45 -7.08 4.95
N ARG A 28 -7.97 -6.11 4.19
CA ARG A 28 -8.18 -6.32 2.75
C ARG A 28 -6.85 -6.39 2.02
N ILE A 29 -5.84 -5.61 2.45
CA ILE A 29 -4.48 -5.72 1.90
C ILE A 29 -3.90 -7.10 2.21
N GLU A 30 -4.07 -7.62 3.43
CA GLU A 30 -3.67 -8.97 3.80
C GLU A 30 -4.33 -10.03 2.92
N GLY A 31 -5.61 -9.83 2.58
CA GLY A 31 -6.34 -10.67 1.64
C GLY A 31 -5.73 -10.67 0.22
N ILE A 32 -5.32 -9.50 -0.30
CA ILE A 32 -4.64 -9.42 -1.61
C ILE A 32 -3.28 -10.13 -1.56
N LEU A 33 -2.53 -9.89 -0.49
CA LEU A 33 -1.19 -10.45 -0.28
C LEU A 33 -1.23 -11.95 0.04
N HIS A 34 -2.42 -12.49 0.36
CA HIS A 34 -2.61 -13.82 0.94
C HIS A 34 -1.66 -14.07 2.13
N SER A 35 -1.31 -13.00 2.85
CA SER A 35 -0.31 -13.00 3.91
C SER A 35 -0.64 -11.89 4.90
N PRO A 36 -0.51 -12.15 6.21
CA PRO A 36 -0.69 -11.12 7.23
C PRO A 36 0.38 -10.03 7.11
N LEU A 37 -0.01 -8.80 7.42
CA LEU A 37 0.88 -7.66 7.49
C LEU A 37 1.70 -7.77 8.79
N PRO A 38 2.96 -7.32 8.77
CA PRO A 38 3.79 -7.34 9.97
C PRO A 38 3.18 -6.45 11.07
N LYS A 39 3.38 -6.82 12.34
CA LYS A 39 2.95 -6.00 13.49
C LYS A 39 3.43 -4.55 13.40
N SER A 40 4.53 -4.29 12.70
CA SER A 40 5.03 -2.93 12.47
C SER A 40 4.11 -2.07 11.59
N ALA A 41 3.43 -2.66 10.60
CA ALA A 41 2.45 -1.96 9.78
C ALA A 41 1.24 -1.47 10.61
N ARG A 42 0.90 -2.21 11.67
CA ARG A 42 -0.19 -1.87 12.60
C ARG A 42 0.24 -0.94 13.74
N ARG A 43 1.53 -0.91 14.09
CA ARG A 43 2.07 -0.10 15.21
C ARG A 43 2.70 1.22 14.77
N HIS A 44 3.24 1.29 13.56
CA HIS A 44 4.03 2.43 13.11
C HIS A 44 3.49 2.98 11.80
N ARG A 45 2.96 4.21 11.84
CA ARG A 45 2.45 4.88 10.63
C ARG A 45 3.56 5.05 9.58
N ALA A 46 4.79 5.27 10.04
CA ALA A 46 5.98 5.36 9.20
C ALA A 46 6.23 4.11 8.34
N TRP A 47 5.72 2.94 8.72
CA TRP A 47 5.80 1.73 7.90
C TRP A 47 5.07 1.88 6.56
N TRP A 48 4.00 2.67 6.53
CA TRP A 48 3.25 3.03 5.32
C TRP A 48 3.82 4.25 4.58
N GLY A 49 4.99 4.74 5.01
CA GLY A 49 5.64 5.88 4.37
C GLY A 49 6.05 5.59 2.93
N ASN A 50 6.13 6.64 2.12
CA ASN A 50 6.66 6.59 0.76
C ASN A 50 8.18 6.73 0.84
N GLU A 51 8.89 5.64 1.11
CA GLU A 51 10.36 5.66 1.15
C GLU A 51 10.92 5.39 -0.25
N GLU A 52 11.45 6.43 -0.88
CA GLU A 52 12.15 6.35 -2.17
C GLU A 52 13.61 5.97 -1.93
N GLY A 53 14.03 4.78 -2.41
CA GLY A 53 15.43 4.35 -2.38
C GLY A 53 15.87 3.56 -1.14
N GLY A 54 14.98 3.27 -0.20
CA GLY A 54 15.25 2.37 0.93
C GLY A 54 15.19 0.88 0.58
N SER A 55 15.82 0.02 1.39
CA SER A 55 15.70 -1.46 1.32
C SER A 55 14.27 -1.98 1.62
N HIS A 56 13.30 -1.07 1.77
CA HIS A 56 11.94 -1.32 2.19
C HIS A 56 11.09 -1.80 1.00
N VAL A 57 11.17 -3.10 0.71
CA VAL A 57 10.46 -3.77 -0.40
C VAL A 57 8.93 -3.59 -0.42
N HIS A 58 8.32 -3.16 0.69
CA HIS A 58 6.88 -2.85 0.74
C HIS A 58 6.57 -1.53 0.05
N ALA A 59 7.30 -0.45 0.37
CA ALA A 59 7.06 0.88 -0.19
C ALA A 59 7.20 0.89 -1.71
N ARG A 60 8.21 0.16 -2.20
CA ARG A 60 8.44 -0.02 -3.63
C ARG A 60 7.21 -0.55 -4.38
N ALA A 61 6.39 -1.41 -3.78
CA ALA A 61 5.25 -2.02 -4.46
C ALA A 61 4.16 -1.02 -4.85
N TRP A 62 3.85 -0.02 -4.01
CA TRP A 62 2.90 1.02 -4.41
C TRP A 62 3.55 2.14 -5.21
N MET A 63 4.78 2.51 -4.87
CA MET A 63 5.56 3.53 -5.59
C MET A 63 5.77 3.14 -7.06
N GLU A 64 6.21 1.91 -7.34
CA GLU A 64 6.36 1.40 -8.72
C GLU A 64 5.02 1.29 -9.46
N ALA A 65 3.92 1.07 -8.73
CA ALA A 65 2.58 1.07 -9.32
C ALA A 65 2.09 2.50 -9.66
N GLY A 66 2.85 3.53 -9.27
CA GLY A 66 2.48 4.94 -9.43
C GLY A 66 1.43 5.39 -8.41
N TRP A 67 1.50 4.86 -7.19
CA TRP A 67 0.64 5.23 -6.06
C TRP A 67 1.49 5.65 -4.87
N HIS A 68 0.98 6.60 -4.10
CA HIS A 68 1.59 7.11 -2.88
C HIS A 68 0.58 6.98 -1.74
N VAL A 69 1.07 6.66 -0.55
CA VAL A 69 0.24 6.72 0.66
C VAL A 69 0.09 8.17 1.09
N THR A 70 -1.15 8.65 1.18
CA THR A 70 -1.47 10.02 1.62
C THR A 70 -1.97 10.04 3.06
N PHE A 71 -2.90 9.14 3.39
CA PHE A 71 -3.48 9.02 4.72
C PHE A 71 -3.37 7.62 5.26
N VAL A 72 -3.19 7.53 6.57
CA VAL A 72 -3.15 6.27 7.31
C VAL A 72 -3.83 6.55 8.63
N ARG A 73 -4.92 5.84 8.90
CA ARG A 73 -5.67 5.89 10.15
C ARG A 73 -5.36 4.63 10.93
N MET A 74 -4.52 4.73 11.95
CA MET A 74 -4.11 3.56 12.75
C MET A 74 -5.25 3.03 13.63
N GLU A 75 -6.16 3.90 14.05
CA GLU A 75 -7.35 3.54 14.85
C GLU A 75 -8.33 2.68 14.05
N GLU A 76 -8.61 3.09 12.81
CA GLU A 76 -9.48 2.35 11.87
C GLU A 76 -8.72 1.26 11.11
N GLN A 77 -7.39 1.22 11.25
CA GLN A 77 -6.51 0.34 10.47
C GLN A 77 -6.74 0.47 8.96
N THR A 78 -6.86 1.69 8.47
CA THR A 78 -7.06 2.01 7.06
C THR A 78 -5.91 2.82 6.49
N VAL A 79 -5.62 2.60 5.21
CA VAL A 79 -4.64 3.37 4.43
C VAL A 79 -5.30 3.87 3.15
N THR A 80 -4.94 5.08 2.75
CA THR A 80 -5.37 5.74 1.54
C THR A 80 -4.19 5.85 0.60
N PHE A 81 -4.32 5.20 -0.55
CA PHE A 81 -3.40 5.37 -1.67
C PHE A 81 -3.99 6.40 -2.62
N SER A 82 -3.17 7.37 -3.03
CA SER A 82 -3.51 8.33 -4.08
C SER A 82 -2.40 8.36 -5.10
N ARG A 83 -2.77 8.63 -6.34
CA ARG A 83 -1.82 9.06 -7.35
C ARG A 83 -1.90 10.58 -7.43
N GLU A 84 -1.01 11.27 -6.74
CA GLU A 84 -0.88 12.71 -6.94
C GLU A 84 -0.72 13.01 -8.45
N HIS A 85 -1.41 14.06 -8.88
CA HIS A 85 -1.81 14.32 -10.25
C HIS A 85 -0.74 15.08 -11.06
#